data_AF-A0A1D1UBE6-F1
#
_entry.id   AF-A0A1D1UBE6-F1
#
_cell.length_a   1.000
_cell.length_b   1.000
_cell.length_c   1.000
_cell.angle_alpha   90.00
_cell.angle_beta   90.00
_cell.angle_gamma   90.00
#
_symmetry.space_group_name_H-M   'P 1'
#
loop_
_entity.id
_entity.type
_entity.pdbx_description
1 polymer ?
#
loop_
_entity_poly.entity_id
_entity_poly.type
_entity_poly.pdbx_seq_one_letter_code
_entity_poly.pdbx_strand_id
1 'polypeptide(L)'
;MAIFYGVRAFVFCLVVVATSAQNLLRCTYRENDRSTTCRGGTWPAAGETPNIDAETTELGLWDIAFQKVNVAAIPSLPNLEKLSIAHSNWQAGEGTVKLPFKELIRNTNRPALLELGIESSRYGSVDEQEFAGFTSLRKLVMRNNTLSNSCEGLRGKSEFLREPFCCFGNELDWQSGNDKLQLGVFAAAVLQASGKESSSTPAYITL
;
A
#
# COMPACT_ATOMS: atom_id res chain seq x y z
N MET A 1 -58.44 -53.25 6.04
CA MET A 1 -58.07 -51.82 6.17
C MET A 1 -56.60 -51.79 6.59
N ALA A 2 -55.69 -51.52 5.65
CA ALA A 2 -54.25 -51.60 5.88
C ALA A 2 -53.65 -50.18 5.89
N ILE A 3 -52.94 -49.84 6.95
CA ILE A 3 -52.29 -48.53 7.16
C ILE A 3 -50.82 -48.67 6.76
N PHE A 4 -50.42 -47.99 5.69
CA PHE A 4 -49.03 -47.90 5.27
C PHE A 4 -48.36 -46.71 5.96
N TYR A 5 -47.38 -46.98 6.82
CA TYR A 5 -46.50 -45.97 7.41
C TYR A 5 -45.34 -45.68 6.45
N GLY A 6 -45.33 -44.49 5.85
CA GLY A 6 -44.25 -44.02 4.99
C GLY A 6 -43.10 -43.44 5.82
N VAL A 7 -41.95 -44.12 5.82
CA VAL A 7 -40.71 -43.64 6.43
C VAL A 7 -40.01 -42.70 5.44
N ARG A 8 -39.95 -41.40 5.74
CA ARG A 8 -39.15 -40.44 4.96
C ARG A 8 -37.70 -40.46 5.45
N ALA A 9 -36.80 -40.98 4.62
CA ALA A 9 -35.36 -40.92 4.86
C ALA A 9 -34.87 -39.48 4.63
N PHE A 10 -34.40 -38.83 5.70
CA PHE A 10 -33.68 -37.56 5.60
C PHE A 10 -32.21 -37.84 5.28
N VAL A 11 -31.80 -37.53 4.06
CA VAL A 11 -30.39 -37.57 3.65
C VAL A 11 -29.70 -36.32 4.20
N PHE A 12 -28.91 -36.49 5.26
CA PHE A 12 -28.01 -35.44 5.74
C PHE A 12 -26.79 -35.37 4.83
N CYS A 13 -26.75 -34.37 3.94
CA CYS A 13 -25.51 -33.98 3.26
C CYS A 13 -24.56 -33.36 4.29
N LEU A 14 -23.56 -34.14 4.73
CA LEU A 14 -22.41 -33.61 5.46
C LEU A 14 -21.58 -32.74 4.51
N VAL A 15 -21.80 -31.43 4.56
CA VAL A 15 -20.89 -30.47 3.94
C VAL A 15 -19.64 -30.43 4.82
N VAL A 16 -18.60 -31.16 4.41
CA VAL A 16 -17.27 -31.01 4.99
C VAL A 16 -16.75 -29.64 4.55
N VAL A 17 -16.95 -28.63 5.40
CA VAL A 17 -16.27 -27.34 5.22
C VAL A 17 -14.82 -27.60 5.57
N ALA A 18 -13.96 -27.70 4.55
CA ALA A 18 -12.53 -27.69 4.75
C ALA A 18 -12.18 -26.38 5.46
N THR A 19 -11.92 -26.44 6.77
CA THR A 19 -11.33 -25.34 7.51
C THR A 19 -9.91 -25.19 6.98
N SER A 20 -9.74 -24.36 5.94
CA SER A 20 -8.42 -23.89 5.58
C SER A 20 -7.78 -23.37 6.86
N ALA A 21 -6.56 -23.83 7.16
CA ALA A 21 -5.80 -23.28 8.26
C ALA A 21 -5.77 -21.77 8.05
N GLN A 22 -6.54 -21.04 8.87
CA GLN A 22 -6.65 -19.60 8.74
C GLN A 22 -5.23 -19.10 9.01
N ASN A 23 -4.55 -18.60 7.98
CA ASN A 23 -3.33 -17.85 8.18
C ASN A 23 -3.72 -16.69 9.09
N LEU A 24 -3.36 -16.77 10.36
CA LEU A 24 -3.66 -15.71 11.33
C LEU A 24 -2.62 -14.62 11.14
N LEU A 25 -3.08 -13.37 11.14
CA LEU A 25 -2.19 -12.21 11.16
C LEU A 25 -1.35 -12.25 12.43
N ARG A 26 -0.02 -12.22 12.28
CA ARG A 26 0.93 -12.21 13.41
C ARG A 26 1.79 -10.97 13.34
N CYS A 27 1.68 -10.10 14.33
CA CYS A 27 2.57 -8.96 14.52
C CYS A 27 3.59 -9.28 15.60
N THR A 28 4.88 -9.10 15.28
CA THR A 28 6.00 -9.31 16.19
C THR A 28 6.74 -7.98 16.35
N TYR A 29 6.83 -7.50 17.59
CA TYR A 29 7.64 -6.34 17.95
C TYR A 29 9.07 -6.77 18.31
N ARG A 30 10.05 -6.00 17.87
CA ARG A 30 11.45 -6.15 18.22
C ARG A 30 11.94 -4.85 18.86
N GLU A 31 12.40 -4.96 20.10
CA GLU A 31 12.77 -3.81 20.93
C GLU A 31 14.06 -3.11 20.44
N ASN A 32 15.06 -3.88 20.00
CA ASN A 32 16.39 -3.35 19.62
C ASN A 32 16.35 -2.28 18.52
N ASP A 33 15.46 -2.46 17.53
CA ASP A 33 15.28 -1.54 16.40
C ASP A 33 13.90 -0.87 16.45
N ARG A 34 13.12 -1.09 17.52
CA ARG A 34 11.74 -0.63 17.66
C ARG A 34 10.92 -0.91 16.40
N SER A 35 11.06 -2.10 15.83
CA SER A 35 10.36 -2.51 14.61
C SER A 35 9.20 -3.44 14.92
N THR A 36 8.09 -3.28 14.20
CA THR A 36 6.99 -4.25 14.19
C THR A 36 6.87 -4.86 12.81
N THR A 37 6.90 -6.19 12.74
CA THR A 37 6.59 -6.93 11.51
C THR A 37 5.28 -7.68 11.68
N CYS A 38 4.29 -7.32 10.87
CA CYS A 38 3.03 -8.04 10.74
C CYS A 38 3.09 -8.95 9.51
N ARG A 39 2.85 -10.25 9.70
CA ARG A 39 2.96 -11.26 8.65
C ARG A 39 1.75 -12.18 8.57
N GLY A 40 1.36 -12.50 7.34
CA GLY A 40 0.32 -13.49 7.03
C GLY A 40 -1.09 -13.00 7.31
N GLY A 41 -2.06 -13.81 6.88
CA GLY A 41 -3.46 -13.63 7.23
C GLY A 41 -4.15 -12.42 6.63
N THR A 42 -5.26 -12.02 7.25
CA THR A 42 -6.10 -10.92 6.78
C THR A 42 -5.89 -9.70 7.65
N TRP A 43 -5.68 -8.54 7.02
CA TRP A 43 -5.63 -7.28 7.75
C TRP A 43 -6.99 -7.00 8.41
N PRO A 44 -7.03 -6.44 9.63
CA PRO A 44 -8.29 -6.25 10.35
C PRO A 44 -9.28 -5.37 9.58
N ALA A 45 -10.57 -5.59 9.83
CA ALA A 45 -11.63 -4.74 9.28
C ALA A 45 -11.68 -3.41 10.04
N ALA A 46 -12.23 -2.34 9.44
CA ALA A 46 -12.32 -1.07 10.14
C ALA A 46 -13.17 -1.20 11.41
N GLY A 47 -12.66 -0.61 12.50
CA GLY A 47 -13.18 -0.81 13.86
C GLY A 47 -12.34 -1.80 14.68
N GLU A 48 -11.57 -2.66 14.01
CA GLU A 48 -10.58 -3.53 14.65
C GLU A 48 -9.20 -2.87 14.67
N THR A 49 -8.46 -3.06 15.77
CA THR A 49 -7.11 -2.51 15.93
C THR A 49 -6.10 -3.65 15.92
N PRO A 50 -5.15 -3.71 14.97
CA PRO A 50 -4.05 -4.66 15.07
C PRO A 50 -3.22 -4.32 16.31
N ASN A 51 -2.72 -5.35 17.00
CA ASN A 51 -1.83 -5.15 18.14
C ASN A 51 -0.43 -4.78 17.62
N ILE A 52 -0.15 -3.48 17.56
CA ILE A 52 1.14 -2.90 17.14
C ILE A 52 1.60 -1.99 18.26
N ASP A 53 2.86 -2.14 18.67
CA ASP A 53 3.44 -1.36 19.76
C ASP A 53 3.53 0.13 19.40
N ALA A 54 3.16 1.02 20.32
CA ALA A 54 3.14 2.46 20.09
C ALA A 54 4.55 3.05 19.86
N GLU A 55 5.60 2.38 20.35
CA GLU A 55 7.00 2.77 20.16
C GLU A 55 7.55 2.35 18.79
N THR A 56 6.75 1.71 17.94
CA THR A 56 7.16 1.28 16.61
C THR A 56 7.64 2.45 15.74
N THR A 57 8.90 2.36 15.32
CA THR A 57 9.53 3.30 14.36
C THR A 57 9.56 2.76 12.94
N GLU A 58 9.56 1.43 12.78
CA GLU A 58 9.53 0.74 11.49
C GLU A 58 8.41 -0.29 11.46
N LEU A 59 7.45 -0.15 10.54
CA LEU A 59 6.34 -1.08 10.37
C LEU A 59 6.46 -1.82 9.04
N GLY A 60 6.57 -3.14 9.11
CA GLY A 60 6.52 -4.04 7.96
C GLY A 60 5.21 -4.81 7.88
N LEU A 61 4.55 -4.78 6.74
CA LEU A 61 3.31 -5.51 6.42
C LEU A 61 3.59 -6.53 5.30
N TRP A 62 3.67 -7.82 5.65
CA TRP A 62 4.19 -8.87 4.77
C TRP A 62 3.18 -10.01 4.57
N ASP A 63 2.99 -10.47 3.33
CA ASP A 63 2.11 -11.59 3.03
C ASP A 63 0.68 -11.38 3.57
N ILE A 64 0.19 -10.14 3.58
CA ILE A 64 -1.11 -9.76 4.13
C ILE A 64 -2.16 -9.73 3.03
N ALA A 65 -3.31 -10.33 3.30
CA ALA A 65 -4.52 -10.17 2.52
C ALA A 65 -5.32 -8.98 3.07
N PHE A 66 -5.35 -7.89 2.32
CA PHE A 66 -6.19 -6.75 2.66
C PHE A 66 -7.60 -6.91 2.09
N GLN A 67 -8.59 -6.52 2.88
CA GLN A 67 -9.99 -6.55 2.47
C GLN A 67 -10.27 -5.44 1.44
N LYS A 68 -11.05 -5.76 0.41
CA LYS A 68 -11.42 -4.79 -0.66
C LYS A 68 -12.18 -3.58 -0.11
N VAL A 69 -13.02 -3.82 0.89
CA VAL A 69 -13.88 -2.83 1.52
C VAL A 69 -13.57 -2.88 3.01
N ASN A 70 -13.62 -1.71 3.67
CA ASN A 70 -13.54 -1.61 5.12
C ASN A 70 -12.17 -2.04 5.71
N VAL A 71 -11.06 -1.62 5.13
CA VAL A 71 -9.72 -1.86 5.70
C VAL A 71 -9.52 -1.03 6.99
N ALA A 72 -9.02 -1.67 8.05
CA ALA A 72 -8.57 -0.95 9.23
C ALA A 72 -7.41 -0.02 8.88
N ALA A 73 -7.40 1.17 9.47
CA ALA A 73 -6.21 2.02 9.41
C ALA A 73 -5.09 1.41 10.25
N ILE A 74 -3.85 1.66 9.85
CA ILE A 74 -2.70 1.52 10.74
C ILE A 74 -2.98 2.40 11.98
N PRO A 75 -2.78 1.89 13.20
CA PRO A 75 -2.97 2.68 14.42
C PRO A 75 -2.10 3.93 14.40
N SER A 76 -2.42 4.92 15.23
CA SER A 76 -1.57 6.10 15.36
C SER A 76 -0.24 5.68 15.99
N LEU A 77 0.83 5.76 15.20
CA LEU A 77 2.20 5.42 15.61
C LEU A 77 3.02 6.73 15.54
N PRO A 78 3.16 7.46 16.65
CA PRO A 78 3.72 8.81 16.64
C PRO A 78 5.19 8.84 16.19
N ASN A 79 5.90 7.73 16.38
CA ASN A 79 7.32 7.59 16.07
C ASN A 79 7.58 6.87 14.73
N LEU A 80 6.54 6.57 13.93
CA LEU A 80 6.69 5.81 12.70
C LEU A 80 7.42 6.62 11.64
N GLU A 81 8.62 6.16 11.28
CA GLU A 81 9.48 6.76 10.27
C GLU A 81 9.52 5.94 8.98
N LYS A 82 9.33 4.62 9.08
CA LYS A 82 9.39 3.70 7.93
C LYS A 82 8.17 2.81 7.85
N LEU A 83 7.55 2.77 6.67
CA LEU A 83 6.46 1.86 6.37
C LEU A 83 6.82 1.02 5.15
N SER A 84 6.78 -0.31 5.28
CA SER A 84 6.99 -1.23 4.18
C SER A 84 5.80 -2.17 4.03
N ILE A 85 5.30 -2.31 2.80
CA ILE A 85 4.21 -3.22 2.45
C ILE A 85 4.74 -4.14 1.34
N ALA A 86 4.88 -5.42 1.64
CA ALA A 86 5.49 -6.38 0.73
C ALA A 86 4.63 -7.63 0.56
N HIS A 87 4.67 -8.22 -0.64
CA HIS A 87 4.02 -9.49 -0.97
C HIS A 87 2.53 -9.55 -0.58
N SER A 88 1.88 -8.40 -0.54
CA SER A 88 0.52 -8.30 -0.04
C SER A 88 -0.46 -8.23 -1.22
N ASN A 89 -1.63 -8.81 -1.01
CA ASN A 89 -2.70 -8.76 -1.99
C ASN A 89 -3.87 -7.99 -1.41
N TRP A 90 -4.52 -7.19 -2.25
CA TRP A 90 -5.86 -6.73 -1.97
C TRP A 90 -6.79 -7.75 -2.59
N GLN A 91 -7.73 -8.29 -1.81
CA GLN A 91 -8.65 -9.30 -2.30
C GLN A 91 -9.44 -8.75 -3.49
N ALA A 92 -8.98 -9.11 -4.70
CA ALA A 92 -9.56 -8.67 -5.95
C ALA A 92 -10.79 -9.51 -6.22
N GLY A 93 -11.98 -8.94 -5.98
CA GLY A 93 -13.16 -9.37 -6.73
C GLY A 93 -12.96 -8.96 -8.19
N GLU A 94 -12.66 -9.93 -9.06
CA GLU A 94 -12.54 -9.90 -10.54
C GLU A 94 -12.05 -8.62 -11.26
N GLY A 95 -11.34 -7.71 -10.58
CA GLY A 95 -10.95 -6.44 -11.20
C GLY A 95 -9.71 -5.81 -10.58
N THR A 96 -9.17 -4.87 -11.34
CA THR A 96 -8.13 -3.92 -10.98
C THR A 96 -8.47 -3.23 -9.65
N VAL A 97 -7.86 -3.65 -8.53
CA VAL A 97 -8.11 -3.02 -7.22
C VAL A 97 -7.23 -1.79 -7.09
N LYS A 98 -7.85 -0.61 -6.96
CA LYS A 98 -7.16 0.62 -6.53
C LYS A 98 -6.61 0.36 -5.13
N LEU A 99 -5.33 0.62 -4.92
CA LEU A 99 -4.72 0.57 -3.59
C LEU A 99 -5.43 1.61 -2.69
N PRO A 100 -6.19 1.22 -1.65
CA PRO A 100 -6.81 2.18 -0.73
C PRO A 100 -5.77 2.61 0.31
N PHE A 101 -4.67 3.18 -0.19
CA PHE A 101 -3.52 3.55 0.63
C PHE A 101 -3.96 4.60 1.64
N LYS A 102 -4.68 5.63 1.17
CA LYS A 102 -5.22 6.72 1.97
C LYS A 102 -6.00 6.23 3.20
N GLU A 103 -6.81 5.20 3.06
CA GLU A 103 -7.59 4.60 4.15
C GLU A 103 -6.69 3.87 5.14
N LEU A 104 -5.68 3.15 4.64
CA LEU A 104 -4.70 2.41 5.46
C LEU A 104 -3.84 3.37 6.29
N ILE A 105 -3.39 4.49 5.73
CA ILE A 105 -2.49 5.46 6.40
C ILE A 105 -3.23 6.65 7.02
N ARG A 106 -4.58 6.63 7.13
CA ARG A 106 -5.35 7.83 7.52
C ARG A 106 -5.00 8.36 8.92
N ASN A 107 -4.52 7.50 9.81
CA ASN A 107 -4.11 7.86 11.17
C ASN A 107 -2.58 8.00 11.32
N THR A 108 -1.82 7.79 10.25
CA THR A 108 -0.36 7.89 10.27
C THR A 108 0.06 9.36 10.23
N ASN A 109 1.09 9.71 11.00
CA ASN A 109 1.74 11.02 10.93
C ASN A 109 2.55 11.13 9.62
N ARG A 110 1.87 11.40 8.49
CA ARG A 110 2.48 11.43 7.14
C ARG A 110 3.70 12.36 7.05
N PRO A 111 3.70 13.56 7.67
CA PRO A 111 4.87 14.43 7.68
C PRO A 111 6.09 13.86 8.41
N ALA A 112 5.94 12.84 9.26
CA ALA A 112 7.06 12.20 9.94
C ALA A 112 7.64 11.00 9.17
N LEU A 113 6.93 10.48 8.17
CA LEU A 113 7.39 9.31 7.43
C LEU A 113 8.55 9.68 6.50
N LEU A 114 9.68 8.98 6.66
CA LEU A 114 10.91 9.18 5.91
C LEU A 114 11.04 8.16 4.78
N GLU A 115 10.58 6.93 4.98
CA GLU A 115 10.68 5.86 3.98
C GLU A 115 9.34 5.15 3.79
N LEU A 116 8.96 4.98 2.52
CA LEU A 116 7.79 4.23 2.10
C LEU A 116 8.20 3.18 1.07
N GLY A 117 8.06 1.91 1.45
CA GLY A 117 8.29 0.76 0.57
C GLY A 117 6.98 0.07 0.22
N ILE A 118 6.76 -0.19 -1.06
CA ILE A 118 5.60 -0.88 -1.59
C ILE A 118 6.10 -1.89 -2.62
N GLU A 119 6.21 -3.16 -2.25
CA GLU A 119 6.90 -4.17 -3.04
C GLU A 119 6.04 -5.41 -3.34
N SER A 120 6.25 -5.99 -4.52
CA SER A 120 5.74 -7.30 -4.93
C SER A 120 4.24 -7.48 -4.68
N SER A 121 3.46 -6.42 -4.84
CA SER A 121 2.06 -6.39 -4.47
C SER A 121 1.19 -6.18 -5.71
N ARG A 122 0.00 -6.78 -5.69
CA ARG A 122 -0.91 -6.73 -6.84
C ARG A 122 -1.84 -5.53 -6.73
N TYR A 123 -1.39 -4.37 -7.21
CA TYR A 123 -2.23 -3.16 -7.29
C TYR A 123 -2.64 -2.90 -8.71
N GLY A 124 -3.91 -2.57 -8.90
CA GLY A 124 -4.41 -2.20 -10.21
C GLY A 124 -3.93 -0.83 -10.66
N SER A 125 -4.05 0.17 -9.79
CA SER A 125 -3.61 1.55 -10.03
C SER A 125 -3.27 2.24 -8.72
N VAL A 126 -2.46 3.30 -8.83
CA VAL A 126 -2.14 4.21 -7.73
C VAL A 126 -2.38 5.64 -8.23
N ASP A 127 -2.99 6.44 -7.37
CA ASP A 127 -3.36 7.83 -7.64
C ASP A 127 -2.36 8.77 -6.95
N GLU A 128 -1.97 9.86 -7.60
CA GLU A 128 -1.02 10.84 -7.06
C GLU A 128 -1.47 11.36 -5.69
N GLN A 129 -2.78 11.49 -5.48
CA GLN A 129 -3.36 12.00 -4.25
C GLN A 129 -3.17 11.04 -3.05
N GLU A 130 -2.85 9.77 -3.31
CA GLU A 130 -2.54 8.78 -2.26
C GLU A 130 -1.26 9.14 -1.51
N PHE A 131 -0.35 9.87 -2.17
CA PHE A 131 0.93 10.31 -1.58
C PHE A 131 0.90 11.77 -1.10
N ALA A 132 -0.26 12.41 -1.08
CA ALA A 132 -0.39 13.76 -0.53
C ALA A 132 -0.12 13.78 0.99
N GLY A 133 0.71 14.72 1.44
CA GLY A 133 1.03 14.95 2.86
C GLY A 133 2.31 14.28 3.36
N PHE A 134 3.02 13.52 2.53
CA PHE A 134 4.33 12.94 2.84
C PHE A 134 5.48 13.94 2.62
N THR A 135 5.48 15.04 3.36
CA THR A 135 6.40 16.17 3.14
C THR A 135 7.86 15.90 3.52
N SER A 136 8.11 14.91 4.38
CA SER A 136 9.47 14.53 4.82
C SER A 136 9.98 13.24 4.17
N LEU A 137 9.23 12.66 3.23
CA LEU A 137 9.60 11.41 2.58
C LEU A 137 10.90 11.61 1.82
N ARG A 138 11.89 10.76 2.12
CA ARG A 138 13.22 10.76 1.51
C ARG A 138 13.42 9.58 0.59
N LYS A 139 12.69 8.50 0.83
CA LYS A 139 12.76 7.27 0.06
C LYS A 139 11.37 6.74 -0.28
N LEU A 140 11.13 6.53 -1.56
CA LEU A 140 9.96 5.83 -2.06
C LEU A 140 10.45 4.66 -2.91
N VAL A 141 10.12 3.44 -2.47
CA VAL A 141 10.42 2.21 -3.21
C VAL A 141 9.12 1.61 -3.70
N MET A 142 8.97 1.48 -5.02
CA MET A 142 7.90 0.71 -5.62
C MET A 142 8.48 -0.33 -6.57
N ARG A 143 8.49 -1.60 -6.18
CA ARG A 143 9.10 -2.69 -6.96
C ARG A 143 8.12 -3.82 -7.21
N ASN A 144 8.21 -4.46 -8.38
CA ASN A 144 7.48 -5.70 -8.69
C ASN A 144 5.95 -5.61 -8.48
N ASN A 145 5.37 -4.42 -8.63
CA ASN A 145 3.93 -4.23 -8.54
C ASN A 145 3.27 -4.42 -9.91
N THR A 146 2.15 -5.12 -9.97
CA THR A 146 1.40 -5.33 -11.23
C THR A 146 0.49 -4.16 -11.55
N LEU A 147 1.05 -2.95 -11.72
CA LEU A 147 0.27 -1.76 -12.09
C LEU A 147 -0.31 -1.97 -13.49
N SER A 148 -1.64 -2.07 -13.60
CA SER A 148 -2.29 -2.26 -14.90
C SER A 148 -2.30 -0.93 -15.66
N ASN A 149 -1.25 -0.67 -16.45
CA ASN A 149 -1.10 0.26 -17.59
C ASN A 149 -1.79 1.66 -17.59
N SER A 150 -2.41 2.10 -16.50
CA SER A 150 -3.11 3.39 -16.40
C SER A 150 -2.14 4.49 -15.98
N CYS A 151 -1.11 4.70 -16.80
CA CYS A 151 -0.29 5.92 -16.74
C CYS A 151 -1.08 7.14 -17.26
N GLU A 152 -2.26 6.93 -17.85
CA GLU A 152 -3.12 8.01 -18.36
C GLU A 152 -3.57 8.98 -17.28
N GLY A 153 -3.73 8.53 -16.03
CA GLY A 153 -4.10 9.39 -14.90
C GLY A 153 -3.04 10.44 -14.52
N LEU A 154 -1.76 10.14 -14.74
CA LEU A 154 -0.64 11.06 -14.48
C LEU A 154 -0.36 12.02 -15.65
N ARG A 155 -1.00 11.80 -16.80
CA ARG A 155 -0.73 12.51 -18.06
C ARG A 155 -1.43 13.87 -18.17
N GLY A 156 -2.43 14.14 -17.32
CA GLY A 156 -3.38 15.25 -17.53
C GLY A 156 -3.21 16.52 -16.69
N LYS A 157 -2.30 16.58 -15.71
CA LYS A 157 -2.25 17.68 -14.74
C LYS A 157 -0.91 18.37 -14.54
N SER A 158 0.06 18.05 -15.39
CA SER A 158 1.38 18.68 -15.35
C SER A 158 1.63 19.42 -16.67
N GLU A 159 1.52 20.74 -16.67
CA GLU A 159 1.98 21.63 -17.76
C GLU A 159 3.51 21.52 -18.03
N PHE A 160 4.22 20.73 -17.24
CA PHE A 160 5.68 20.60 -17.27
C PHE A 160 6.24 19.36 -17.98
N LEU A 161 5.40 18.50 -18.58
CA LEU A 161 5.87 17.23 -19.17
C LEU A 161 5.75 17.23 -20.70
N ARG A 162 6.90 17.15 -21.38
CA ARG A 162 7.01 16.97 -22.84
C ARG A 162 7.16 15.51 -23.29
N GLU A 163 7.23 14.52 -22.40
CA GLU A 163 7.38 13.11 -22.81
C GLU A 163 6.44 12.14 -22.08
N PRO A 164 5.92 11.10 -22.79
CA PRO A 164 4.98 10.14 -22.23
C PRO A 164 5.65 9.19 -21.23
N PHE A 165 5.11 9.15 -20.01
CA PHE A 165 5.54 8.21 -18.97
C PHE A 165 4.87 6.85 -19.16
N CYS A 166 5.67 5.80 -19.39
CA CYS A 166 5.20 4.41 -19.45
C CYS A 166 5.86 3.60 -18.32
N CYS A 167 5.03 3.10 -17.40
CA CYS A 167 5.41 2.21 -16.30
C CYS A 167 5.67 0.77 -16.80
N PHE A 168 6.74 0.53 -17.56
CA PHE A 168 7.16 -0.83 -17.94
C PHE A 168 8.30 -1.32 -17.03
N GLY A 169 8.04 -2.37 -16.23
CA GLY A 169 9.06 -3.05 -15.41
C GLY A 169 9.33 -2.44 -14.03
N ASN A 170 8.29 -1.87 -13.41
CA ASN A 170 8.36 -0.84 -12.37
C ASN A 170 9.18 -1.18 -11.11
N GLU A 171 10.46 -0.82 -11.17
CA GLU A 171 11.29 -0.44 -10.04
C GLU A 171 11.39 1.09 -10.02
N LEU A 172 10.76 1.71 -9.03
CA LEU A 172 10.96 3.11 -8.67
C LEU A 172 11.76 3.10 -7.38
N ASP A 173 13.06 3.42 -7.45
CA ASP A 173 13.88 3.72 -6.27
C ASP A 173 14.18 5.21 -6.32
N TRP A 174 13.46 5.99 -5.52
CA TRP A 174 13.72 7.42 -5.37
C TRP A 174 14.40 7.66 -4.03
N GLN A 175 15.56 8.33 -4.05
CA GLN A 175 16.29 8.77 -2.87
C GLN A 175 16.64 10.26 -2.98
N SER A 176 16.22 11.03 -1.98
CA SER A 176 16.57 12.45 -1.83
C SER A 176 17.98 12.57 -1.23
N GLY A 177 19.01 12.54 -2.09
CA GLY A 177 20.41 12.65 -1.66
C GLY A 177 21.34 13.07 -2.80
N ASN A 178 21.55 14.38 -2.95
CA ASN A 178 22.49 15.05 -3.85
C ASN A 178 22.25 14.92 -5.37
N ASP A 179 22.20 16.09 -6.00
CA ASP A 179 22.37 16.44 -7.42
C ASP A 179 22.04 15.40 -8.51
N LYS A 180 20.98 15.75 -9.25
CA LYS A 180 20.65 15.29 -10.61
C LYS A 180 20.61 13.77 -10.80
N LEU A 181 19.41 13.21 -10.74
CA LEU A 181 18.97 12.18 -11.68
C LEU A 181 17.44 12.16 -11.80
N GLN A 182 16.99 11.86 -13.00
CA GLN A 182 15.66 12.12 -13.54
C GLN A 182 14.59 11.18 -12.98
N LEU A 183 13.45 11.75 -12.56
CA LEU A 183 12.13 11.11 -12.57
C LEU A 183 11.06 12.21 -12.51
N GLY A 184 10.66 12.68 -13.70
CA GLY A 184 9.98 13.97 -13.91
C GLY A 184 8.55 14.13 -13.38
N VAL A 185 7.96 13.14 -12.68
CA VAL A 185 6.54 13.23 -12.26
C VAL A 185 6.37 13.14 -10.75
N PHE A 186 7.07 12.24 -10.06
CA PHE A 186 6.99 12.17 -8.59
C PHE A 186 7.76 13.29 -7.90
N ALA A 187 8.90 13.71 -8.46
CA ALA A 187 9.63 14.85 -7.92
C ALA A 187 8.75 16.12 -7.95
N ALA A 188 7.98 16.36 -9.01
CA ALA A 188 7.11 17.54 -9.12
C ALA A 188 5.94 17.50 -8.11
N ALA A 189 5.27 16.36 -7.95
CA ALA A 189 4.15 16.22 -7.01
C ALA A 189 4.60 16.31 -5.53
N VAL A 190 5.74 15.69 -5.19
CA VAL A 190 6.33 15.78 -3.84
C VAL A 190 6.90 17.17 -3.57
N LEU A 191 7.55 17.80 -4.57
CA LEU A 191 8.07 19.18 -4.43
C LEU A 191 6.94 20.22 -4.30
N GLN A 192 5.86 20.11 -5.08
CA GLN A 192 4.69 21.00 -4.95
C GLN A 192 4.01 20.86 -3.59
N ALA A 193 3.92 19.64 -3.04
CA ALA A 193 3.38 19.43 -1.69
C ALA A 193 4.30 19.95 -0.56
N SER A 194 5.60 20.13 -0.84
CA SER A 194 6.60 20.62 0.13
C SER A 194 6.68 22.14 0.27
N GLY A 195 5.90 22.90 -0.50
CA GLY A 195 5.84 24.37 -0.42
C GLY A 195 7.09 25.11 -0.90
N LYS A 196 8.04 24.43 -1.55
CA LYS A 196 9.19 25.08 -2.20
C LYS A 196 8.83 25.47 -3.62
N GLU A 197 8.56 26.77 -3.84
CA GLU A 197 8.48 27.35 -5.18
C GLU A 197 9.82 27.18 -5.90
N SER A 198 9.83 26.50 -7.04
CA SER A 198 11.00 26.47 -7.91
C SER A 198 11.14 27.82 -8.61
N SER A 199 12.11 28.63 -8.18
CA SER A 199 12.55 29.80 -8.91
C SER A 199 13.02 29.37 -10.31
N SER A 200 12.34 29.88 -11.34
CA SER A 200 12.67 29.67 -12.73
C SER A 200 13.79 30.62 -13.15
N THR A 201 14.94 30.07 -13.52
CA THR A 201 15.88 30.76 -14.42
C THR A 201 16.56 29.73 -15.32
N PRO A 202 16.47 29.85 -16.66
CA PRO A 202 17.20 29.00 -17.57
C PRO A 202 18.57 29.61 -17.85
N ALA A 203 19.64 28.81 -17.79
CA ALA A 203 20.94 29.21 -18.31
C ALA A 203 21.64 28.04 -19.01
N TYR A 204 22.23 28.39 -20.16
CA TYR A 204 22.75 27.53 -21.21
C TYR A 204 24.05 26.79 -20.83
N ILE A 205 24.29 25.71 -21.59
CA ILE A 205 25.51 24.90 -21.73
C ILE A 205 26.71 25.79 -22.09
N THR A 206 27.93 25.48 -21.62
CA THR A 206 29.13 25.46 -22.49
C THR A 206 30.18 24.47 -21.95
N LEU A 207 30.53 23.53 -22.86
CA LEU A 207 31.59 22.49 -22.89
C LEU A 207 31.62 21.41 -21.81
#